data_AF-A0A5C4KZ82-F1
#
_entry.id   AF-A0A5C4KZ82-F1
#
_cell.length_a   1.000
_cell.length_b   1.000
_cell.length_c   1.000
_cell.angle_alpha   90.00
_cell.angle_beta   90.00
_cell.angle_gamma   90.00
#
_symmetry.space_group_name_H-M   'P 1'
#
loop_
_entity.id
_entity.type
_entity.pdbx_description
1 polymer ?
#
loop_
_entity_poly.entity_id
_entity_poly.type
_entity_poly.pdbx_seq_one_letter_code
_entity_poly.pdbx_strand_id
1 'polypeptide(L)'
;MRLPMSCHECCFSAEPQDIPYPTYVEFRDDSLYEFTCEKGHRNLTILQQQKFELLYQIGAYAILDGYYREAVASFTSSLERFYEFFIKAKLLEEGHTVETLDATWKTVSSQSERQLGAYIFLYTQSFKKAPPLLPSGKVTFRNEVVHKGKIPTRDEALSYGQAVLDIIRPAMEMTATSFPNGVQISTINHIMKSAPNGGAGTSSMPTIVNILSAKERISQKSLIEEIEGLKWWRSKWN
;
A
#
# COMPACT_ATOMS: atom_id res chain seq x y z
N MET A 1 12.29 5.81 -6.90
CA MET A 1 12.22 6.40 -5.55
C MET A 1 12.98 5.55 -4.55
N ARG A 2 13.66 6.18 -3.57
CA ARG A 2 14.13 5.53 -2.32
C ARG A 2 13.26 5.98 -1.14
N LEU A 3 13.10 5.11 -0.15
CA LEU A 3 12.33 5.37 1.07
C LEU A 3 13.19 6.15 2.06
N PRO A 4 12.77 7.33 2.54
CA PRO A 4 13.45 8.03 3.61
C PRO A 4 13.19 7.32 4.95
N MET A 5 14.26 6.92 5.63
CA MET A 5 14.19 6.28 6.95
C MET A 5 14.87 7.15 7.99
N SER A 6 14.17 7.38 9.10
CA SER A 6 14.69 8.12 10.24
C SER A 6 15.30 7.17 11.27
N CYS A 7 16.46 7.53 11.83
CA CYS A 7 17.07 6.75 12.90
C CYS A 7 16.26 6.90 14.19
N HIS A 8 15.85 5.77 14.78
CA HIS A 8 15.06 5.78 16.01
C HIS A 8 15.83 6.44 17.16
N GLU A 9 17.07 6.01 17.41
CA GLU A 9 17.91 6.55 18.50
C GLU A 9 18.09 8.07 18.36
N CYS A 10 18.36 8.56 17.16
CA CYS A 10 18.50 10.00 16.95
C CYS A 10 17.18 10.75 17.12
N CYS A 11 16.05 10.21 16.66
CA CYS A 11 14.75 10.86 16.84
C CYS A 11 14.34 10.95 18.32
N PHE A 12 14.74 10.00 19.15
CA PHE A 12 14.44 10.03 20.59
C PHE A 12 15.43 10.87 21.42
N SER A 13 16.65 11.09 20.92
CA SER A 13 17.71 11.83 21.62
C SER A 13 17.92 13.26 21.11
N ALA A 14 17.39 13.63 19.96
CA ALA A 14 17.58 14.95 19.37
C ALA A 14 16.72 16.01 20.06
N GLU A 15 17.34 17.15 20.39
CA GLU A 15 16.58 18.39 20.51
C GLU A 15 15.98 18.75 19.14
N PRO A 16 14.86 19.50 19.05
CA PRO A 16 14.14 19.76 17.79
C PRO A 16 14.99 20.34 16.64
N GLN A 17 16.16 20.88 16.96
CA GLN A 17 17.09 21.53 16.04
C GLN A 17 18.12 20.55 15.42
N ASP A 18 18.20 19.31 15.93
CA ASP A 18 19.23 18.31 15.62
C ASP A 18 18.67 17.02 14.95
N ILE A 19 17.46 17.10 14.39
CA ILE A 19 16.83 15.95 13.70
C ILE A 19 17.71 15.59 12.49
N PRO A 20 18.33 14.39 12.46
CA PRO A 20 19.25 14.04 11.39
C PRO A 20 18.52 13.89 10.06
N TYR A 21 19.26 14.14 8.98
CA TYR A 21 18.80 13.85 7.63
C TYR A 21 18.38 12.37 7.49
N PRO A 22 17.27 12.09 6.78
CA PRO A 22 16.83 10.72 6.59
C PRO A 22 17.86 9.93 5.76
N THR A 23 18.05 8.66 6.11
CA THR A 23 18.82 7.72 5.29
C THR A 23 17.90 7.11 4.24
N TYR A 24 18.33 7.13 2.98
CA TYR A 24 17.53 6.61 1.87
C TYR A 24 17.83 5.14 1.60
N VAL A 25 16.81 4.31 1.69
CA VAL A 25 16.89 2.87 1.44
C VAL A 25 16.04 2.48 0.22
N GLU A 26 16.39 1.37 -0.42
CA GLU A 26 15.59 0.81 -1.51
C GLU A 26 14.38 0.07 -0.95
N PHE A 27 13.26 0.07 -1.67
CA PHE A 27 12.09 -0.71 -1.30
C PHE A 27 12.38 -2.20 -1.27
N ARG A 28 11.88 -2.88 -0.24
CA ARG A 28 12.04 -4.32 -0.07
C ARG A 28 10.69 -5.00 0.12
N ASP A 29 10.57 -6.21 -0.41
CA ASP A 29 9.32 -6.97 -0.33
C ASP A 29 9.04 -7.52 1.07
N ASP A 30 10.10 -7.74 1.86
CA ASP A 30 10.03 -8.22 3.24
C ASP A 30 9.65 -7.13 4.25
N SER A 31 9.56 -5.86 3.81
CA SER A 31 9.28 -4.68 4.64
C SER A 31 10.26 -4.44 5.79
N LEU A 32 11.41 -5.12 5.80
CA LEU A 32 12.45 -5.02 6.82
C LEU A 32 13.64 -4.25 6.24
N TYR A 33 13.98 -3.13 6.86
CA TYR A 33 15.01 -2.21 6.39
C TYR A 33 16.14 -2.13 7.41
N GLU A 34 17.36 -2.47 6.97
CA GLU A 34 18.58 -2.30 7.75
C GLU A 34 19.38 -1.13 7.18
N PHE A 35 19.79 -0.19 8.04
CA PHE A 35 20.64 0.93 7.65
C PHE A 35 21.44 1.48 8.83
N THR A 36 22.54 2.16 8.53
CA THR A 36 23.36 2.87 9.52
C THR A 36 23.23 4.36 9.27
N CYS A 37 22.86 5.13 10.29
CA CYS A 37 22.76 6.60 10.17
C CYS A 37 24.14 7.27 10.21
N GLU A 38 24.20 8.56 9.90
CA GLU A 38 25.45 9.34 9.89
C GLU A 38 26.18 9.38 11.25
N LYS A 39 25.45 9.19 12.36
CA LYS A 39 26.01 9.10 13.72
C LYS A 39 26.51 7.69 14.08
N GLY A 40 26.42 6.72 13.16
CA GLY A 40 26.90 5.34 13.36
C GLY A 40 25.90 4.38 14.01
N HIS A 41 24.70 4.82 14.37
CA HIS A 41 23.67 3.91 14.93
C HIS A 41 23.14 2.96 13.86
N ARG A 42 23.10 1.67 14.18
CA ARG A 42 22.51 0.62 13.34
C ARG A 42 21.02 0.53 13.62
N ASN A 43 20.22 0.65 12.58
CA ASN A 43 18.77 0.61 12.67
C ASN A 43 18.24 -0.62 11.93
N LEU A 44 17.24 -1.24 12.53
CA LEU A 44 16.48 -2.32 11.95
C LEU A 44 15.01 -1.96 12.11
N THR A 45 14.36 -1.62 11.00
CA THR A 45 13.03 -1.00 11.02
C THR A 45 12.09 -1.71 10.07
N ILE A 46 10.89 -2.03 10.55
CA ILE A 46 9.80 -2.59 9.77
C ILE A 46 8.84 -1.48 9.35
N LEU A 47 8.46 -1.46 8.08
CA LEU A 47 7.44 -0.55 7.58
C LEU A 47 6.04 -1.15 7.79
N GLN A 48 5.16 -0.40 8.47
CA GLN A 48 3.81 -0.86 8.83
C GLN A 48 2.85 -0.92 7.63
N GLN A 49 3.11 -0.14 6.58
CA GLN A 49 2.30 -0.08 5.37
C GLN A 49 2.16 -1.47 4.73
N GLN A 50 0.93 -1.81 4.39
CA GLN A 50 0.58 -3.00 3.64
C GLN A 50 1.05 -2.87 2.18
N LYS A 51 1.23 -4.03 1.53
CA LYS A 51 1.77 -4.10 0.17
C LYS A 51 0.98 -3.28 -0.85
N PHE A 52 -0.34 -3.20 -0.72
CA PHE A 52 -1.16 -2.39 -1.62
C PHE A 52 -0.87 -0.88 -1.51
N GLU A 53 -0.55 -0.39 -0.32
CA GLU A 53 -0.22 1.02 -0.05
C GLU A 53 1.10 1.39 -0.73
N LEU A 54 2.11 0.53 -0.57
CA LEU A 54 3.42 0.73 -1.20
C LEU A 54 3.34 0.66 -2.72
N LEU A 55 2.62 -0.32 -3.28
CA LEU A 55 2.46 -0.45 -4.72
C LEU A 55 1.73 0.76 -5.34
N TYR A 56 0.74 1.30 -4.64
CA TYR A 56 0.07 2.52 -5.10
C TYR A 56 1.04 3.70 -5.12
N GLN A 57 1.81 3.86 -4.04
CA GLN A 57 2.81 4.91 -3.91
C GLN A 57 3.88 4.81 -5.00
N ILE A 58 4.37 3.60 -5.29
CA ILE A 58 5.32 3.33 -6.36
C ILE A 58 4.73 3.74 -7.72
N GLY A 59 3.47 3.42 -7.99
CA GLY A 59 2.80 3.81 -9.23
C GLY A 59 2.74 5.34 -9.41
N ALA A 60 2.48 6.08 -8.34
CA ALA A 60 2.47 7.55 -8.37
C ALA A 60 3.86 8.13 -8.67
N TYR A 61 4.92 7.57 -8.09
CA TYR A 61 6.30 7.96 -8.41
C TYR A 61 6.71 7.55 -9.82
N ALA A 62 6.24 6.41 -10.33
CA ALA A 62 6.48 6.02 -11.71
C ALA A 62 5.87 7.02 -12.71
N ILE A 63 4.71 7.62 -12.41
CA ILE A 63 4.18 8.75 -13.19
C ILE A 63 5.14 9.95 -13.15
N LEU A 64 5.65 10.31 -11.97
CA LEU A 64 6.60 11.43 -11.81
C LEU A 64 7.93 11.21 -12.55
N ASP A 65 8.32 9.96 -12.73
CA ASP A 65 9.57 9.57 -13.37
C ASP A 65 9.41 9.30 -14.88
N GLY A 66 8.19 9.37 -15.42
CA GLY A 66 7.91 9.12 -16.83
C GLY A 66 7.73 7.64 -17.20
N TYR A 67 7.72 6.74 -16.22
CA TYR A 67 7.54 5.30 -16.37
C TYR A 67 6.05 4.92 -16.34
N TYR A 68 5.29 5.34 -17.35
CA TYR A 68 3.82 5.24 -17.35
C TYR A 68 3.31 3.79 -17.43
N ARG A 69 4.04 2.90 -18.10
CA ARG A 69 3.69 1.48 -18.19
C ARG A 69 3.82 0.81 -16.83
N GLU A 70 4.92 1.11 -16.13
CA GLU A 70 5.22 0.65 -14.79
C GLU A 70 4.18 1.21 -13.81
N ALA A 71 3.79 2.48 -13.95
CA ALA A 71 2.72 3.07 -13.16
C ALA A 71 1.41 2.27 -13.25
N VAL A 72 0.95 1.97 -14.47
CA VAL A 72 -0.26 1.17 -14.70
C VAL A 72 -0.14 -0.23 -14.09
N ALA A 73 1.01 -0.88 -14.24
CA ALA A 73 1.26 -2.19 -13.62
C ALA A 73 1.20 -2.11 -12.08
N SER A 74 1.87 -1.13 -11.48
CA SER A 74 1.88 -0.92 -10.03
C SER A 74 0.49 -0.60 -9.46
N PHE A 75 -0.30 0.25 -10.11
CA PHE A 75 -1.68 0.53 -9.69
C PHE A 75 -2.58 -0.71 -9.79
N THR A 76 -2.42 -1.52 -10.84
CA THR A 76 -3.12 -2.80 -10.98
C THR A 76 -2.78 -3.73 -9.82
N SER A 77 -1.50 -3.94 -9.55
CA SER A 77 -1.05 -4.81 -8.47
C SER A 77 -1.46 -4.29 -7.10
N SER A 78 -1.51 -2.96 -6.90
CA SER A 78 -2.04 -2.35 -5.69
C SER A 78 -3.50 -2.74 -5.47
N LEU A 79 -4.35 -2.60 -6.49
CA LEU A 79 -5.77 -2.97 -6.39
C LEU A 79 -5.97 -4.45 -6.06
N GLU A 80 -5.20 -5.34 -6.71
CA GLU A 80 -5.25 -6.78 -6.43
C GLU A 80 -4.82 -7.11 -4.99
N ARG A 81 -3.74 -6.48 -4.49
CA ARG A 81 -3.30 -6.66 -3.10
C ARG A 81 -4.30 -6.04 -2.11
N PHE A 82 -5.04 -5.01 -2.50
CA PHE A 82 -6.11 -4.46 -1.68
C PHE A 82 -7.28 -5.45 -1.54
N TYR A 83 -7.68 -6.13 -2.61
CA TYR A 83 -8.71 -7.19 -2.51
C TYR A 83 -8.29 -8.31 -1.54
N GLU A 84 -7.02 -8.73 -1.63
CA GLU A 84 -6.45 -9.67 -0.67
C GLU A 84 -6.53 -9.17 0.77
N PHE A 85 -6.09 -7.93 1.02
CA PHE A 85 -6.15 -7.32 2.33
C PHE A 85 -7.58 -7.24 2.88
N PHE A 86 -8.54 -6.82 2.05
CA PHE A 86 -9.95 -6.78 2.39
C PHE A 86 -10.47 -8.14 2.87
N ILE A 87 -10.22 -9.19 2.09
CA ILE A 87 -10.69 -10.55 2.38
C ILE A 87 -10.11 -11.02 3.72
N LYS A 88 -8.80 -10.84 3.92
CA LYS A 88 -8.12 -11.22 5.16
C LYS A 88 -8.66 -10.44 6.36
N ALA A 89 -8.77 -9.12 6.26
CA ALA A 89 -9.32 -8.28 7.32
C ALA A 89 -10.75 -8.70 7.68
N LYS A 90 -11.61 -8.94 6.69
CA LYS A 90 -12.98 -9.38 6.92
C LYS A 90 -13.05 -10.71 7.68
N LEU A 91 -12.28 -11.71 7.26
CA LEU A 91 -12.30 -13.03 7.90
C LEU A 91 -11.70 -13.00 9.31
N LEU A 92 -10.65 -12.20 9.53
CA LEU A 92 -10.11 -11.97 10.87
C LEU A 92 -11.11 -11.26 11.79
N GLU A 93 -11.90 -10.33 11.26
CA GLU A 93 -12.97 -9.69 12.03
C GLU A 93 -14.03 -10.70 12.49
N GLU A 94 -14.28 -11.75 11.69
CA GLU A 94 -15.20 -12.84 12.04
C GLU A 94 -14.59 -13.88 13.00
N GLY A 95 -13.36 -13.66 13.46
CA GLY A 95 -12.69 -14.51 14.45
C GLY A 95 -11.95 -15.72 13.87
N HIS A 96 -11.75 -15.78 12.55
CA HIS A 96 -10.85 -16.77 11.97
C HIS A 96 -9.39 -16.50 12.39
N THR A 97 -8.59 -17.54 12.57
CA THR A 97 -7.18 -17.39 12.97
C THR A 97 -6.28 -17.11 11.78
N VAL A 98 -5.13 -16.49 12.04
CA VAL A 98 -4.10 -16.23 11.01
C VAL A 98 -3.63 -17.53 10.36
N GLU A 99 -3.48 -18.61 11.14
CA GLU A 99 -3.01 -19.90 10.66
C GLU A 99 -4.00 -20.53 9.66
N THR A 100 -5.31 -20.49 9.98
CA THR A 100 -6.36 -20.95 9.06
C THR A 100 -6.39 -20.12 7.79
N LEU A 101 -6.22 -18.80 7.91
CA LEU A 101 -6.19 -17.92 6.75
C LEU A 101 -4.97 -18.15 5.88
N ASP A 102 -3.78 -18.33 6.44
CA ASP A 102 -2.57 -18.63 5.68
C ASP A 102 -2.68 -19.97 4.94
N ALA A 103 -3.22 -21.00 5.60
CA ALA A 103 -3.47 -22.29 4.97
C ALA A 103 -4.46 -22.16 3.81
N THR A 104 -5.54 -21.41 3.99
CA THR A 104 -6.54 -21.15 2.96
C THR A 104 -5.94 -20.34 1.81
N TRP A 105 -5.19 -19.27 2.12
CA TRP A 105 -4.62 -18.36 1.13
C TRP A 105 -3.63 -19.05 0.20
N LYS A 106 -2.85 -20.02 0.70
CA LYS A 106 -1.97 -20.86 -0.12
C LYS A 106 -2.67 -21.54 -1.29
N THR A 107 -3.97 -21.83 -1.18
CA THR A 107 -4.76 -22.49 -2.24
C THR A 107 -5.24 -21.54 -3.34
N VAL A 108 -5.30 -20.23 -3.06
CA VAL A 108 -5.89 -19.21 -3.96
C VAL A 108 -4.92 -18.08 -4.33
N SER A 109 -3.72 -18.04 -3.73
CA SER A 109 -2.76 -16.93 -3.85
C SER A 109 -2.33 -16.63 -5.30
N SER A 110 -2.33 -17.63 -6.18
CA SER A 110 -1.95 -17.50 -7.59
C SER A 110 -3.13 -17.27 -8.56
N GLN A 111 -4.35 -17.03 -8.04
CA GLN A 111 -5.57 -17.01 -8.84
C GLN A 111 -6.33 -15.69 -8.67
N SER A 112 -5.86 -14.64 -9.35
CA SER A 112 -6.39 -13.27 -9.26
C SER A 112 -7.91 -13.19 -9.51
N GLU A 113 -8.43 -13.94 -10.48
CA GLU A 113 -9.87 -13.98 -10.78
C GLU A 113 -10.70 -14.58 -9.63
N ARG A 114 -10.18 -15.62 -8.94
CA ARG A 114 -10.87 -16.19 -7.76
C ARG A 114 -10.81 -15.26 -6.57
N GLN A 115 -9.71 -14.52 -6.40
CA GLN A 115 -9.57 -13.48 -5.38
C GLN A 115 -10.59 -12.34 -5.61
N LEU A 116 -10.73 -11.88 -6.87
CA LEU A 116 -11.73 -10.87 -7.22
C LEU A 116 -13.16 -11.36 -6.94
N GLY A 117 -13.48 -12.60 -7.33
CA GLY A 117 -14.78 -13.21 -7.02
C GLY A 117 -15.06 -13.25 -5.52
N ALA A 118 -14.09 -13.68 -4.72
CA ALA A 118 -14.21 -13.70 -3.26
C ALA A 118 -14.43 -12.30 -2.67
N TYR A 119 -13.68 -11.30 -3.14
CA TYR A 119 -13.88 -9.90 -2.75
C TYR A 119 -15.30 -9.42 -3.05
N ILE A 120 -15.83 -9.69 -4.26
CA ILE A 120 -17.16 -9.26 -4.66
C ILE A 120 -18.25 -9.81 -3.73
N PHE A 121 -18.21 -11.12 -3.47
CA PHE A 121 -19.22 -11.76 -2.62
C PHE A 121 -19.09 -11.34 -1.16
N LEU A 122 -17.87 -11.29 -0.60
CA LEU A 122 -17.66 -10.87 0.80
C LEU A 122 -18.01 -9.40 1.02
N TYR A 123 -17.70 -8.52 0.07
CA TYR A 123 -18.11 -7.12 0.13
C TYR A 123 -19.64 -7.01 0.11
N THR A 124 -20.29 -7.70 -0.82
CA THR A 124 -21.76 -7.70 -0.95
C THR A 124 -22.44 -8.24 0.31
N GLN A 125 -21.93 -9.33 0.87
CA GLN A 125 -22.40 -9.89 2.13
C GLN A 125 -22.24 -8.91 3.29
N SER A 126 -21.07 -8.27 3.39
CA SER A 126 -20.74 -7.40 4.52
C SER A 126 -21.52 -6.08 4.50
N PHE A 127 -21.75 -5.52 3.31
CA PHE A 127 -22.28 -4.16 3.17
C PHE A 127 -23.64 -4.09 2.48
N LYS A 128 -24.21 -5.24 2.09
CA LYS A 128 -25.51 -5.35 1.42
C LYS A 128 -25.61 -4.51 0.13
N LYS A 129 -24.48 -4.26 -0.53
CA LYS A 129 -24.36 -3.53 -1.80
C LYS A 129 -23.17 -4.07 -2.59
N ALA A 130 -23.23 -3.97 -3.92
CA ALA A 130 -22.10 -4.35 -4.75
C ALA A 130 -20.87 -3.46 -4.49
N PRO A 131 -19.64 -3.99 -4.56
CA PRO A 131 -18.45 -3.16 -4.48
C PRO A 131 -18.29 -2.25 -5.70
N PRO A 132 -17.61 -1.10 -5.55
CA PRO A 132 -17.07 -0.40 -6.70
C PRO A 132 -16.04 -1.30 -7.40
N LEU A 133 -16.13 -1.40 -8.73
CA LEU A 133 -15.20 -2.18 -9.55
C LEU A 133 -14.68 -1.30 -10.69
N LEU A 134 -13.54 -1.69 -11.26
CA LEU A 134 -12.99 -1.01 -12.44
C LEU A 134 -14.00 -1.11 -13.59
N PRO A 135 -14.35 0.02 -14.24
CA PRO A 135 -15.16 0.00 -15.44
C PRO A 135 -14.50 -0.86 -16.52
N SER A 136 -15.30 -1.53 -17.36
CA SER A 136 -14.82 -2.42 -18.41
C SER A 136 -13.75 -1.79 -19.30
N GLY A 137 -13.91 -0.52 -19.68
CA GLY A 137 -12.91 0.22 -20.46
C GLY A 137 -11.54 0.34 -19.76
N LYS A 138 -11.52 0.49 -18.43
CA LYS A 138 -10.27 0.52 -17.64
C LYS A 138 -9.64 -0.85 -17.52
N VAL A 139 -10.44 -1.92 -17.45
CA VAL A 139 -9.96 -3.31 -17.48
C VAL A 139 -9.32 -3.62 -18.83
N THR A 140 -9.97 -3.27 -19.94
CA THR A 140 -9.42 -3.45 -21.29
C THR A 140 -8.10 -2.71 -21.45
N PHE A 141 -8.07 -1.43 -21.06
CA PHE A 141 -6.85 -0.62 -21.08
C PHE A 141 -5.71 -1.25 -20.29
N ARG A 142 -5.97 -1.70 -19.06
CA ARG A 142 -4.97 -2.41 -18.25
C ARG A 142 -4.43 -3.64 -18.97
N ASN A 143 -5.31 -4.44 -19.57
CA ASN A 143 -4.91 -5.67 -20.26
C ASN A 143 -4.03 -5.38 -21.48
N GLU A 144 -4.30 -4.30 -22.21
CA GLU A 144 -3.45 -3.85 -23.31
C GLU A 144 -2.04 -3.45 -22.83
N VAL A 145 -1.95 -2.70 -21.73
CA VAL A 145 -0.66 -2.22 -21.20
C VAL A 145 0.16 -3.36 -20.60
N VAL A 146 -0.48 -4.21 -19.77
CA VAL A 146 0.20 -5.26 -19.01
C VAL A 146 0.55 -6.45 -19.91
N HIS A 147 -0.38 -6.89 -20.77
CA HIS A 147 -0.24 -8.15 -21.51
C HIS A 147 0.08 -7.98 -22.99
N LYS A 148 -0.32 -6.87 -23.62
CA LYS A 148 -0.08 -6.63 -25.05
C LYS A 148 1.05 -5.64 -25.35
N GLY A 149 1.70 -5.11 -24.31
CA GLY A 149 2.84 -4.20 -24.46
C GLY A 149 2.47 -2.79 -24.92
N LYS A 150 1.21 -2.35 -24.75
CA LYS A 150 0.84 -0.95 -25.00
C LYS A 150 1.67 -0.03 -24.09
N ILE A 151 2.27 1.01 -24.67
CA ILE A 151 2.94 2.09 -23.94
C ILE A 151 1.91 3.21 -23.75
N PRO A 152 1.41 3.44 -22.52
CA PRO A 152 0.41 4.47 -22.28
C PRO A 152 1.03 5.87 -22.25
N THR A 153 0.22 6.88 -22.57
CA THR A 153 0.54 8.28 -22.31
C THR A 153 0.46 8.59 -20.81
N ARG A 154 1.01 9.75 -20.41
CA ARG A 154 0.89 10.25 -19.02
C ARG A 154 -0.57 10.34 -18.57
N ASP A 155 -1.44 10.91 -19.42
CA ASP A 155 -2.83 11.15 -19.06
C ASP A 155 -3.63 9.85 -18.99
N GLU A 156 -3.34 8.87 -19.85
CA GLU A 156 -3.92 7.53 -19.74
C GLU A 156 -3.50 6.85 -18.43
N ALA A 157 -2.22 6.91 -18.07
CA ALA A 157 -1.72 6.32 -16.82
C ALA A 157 -2.29 7.02 -15.58
N LEU A 158 -2.36 8.36 -15.59
CA LEU A 158 -2.98 9.15 -14.52
C LEU A 158 -4.47 8.84 -14.39
N SER A 159 -5.19 8.79 -15.51
CA SER A 159 -6.61 8.45 -15.55
C SER A 159 -6.89 7.02 -15.09
N TYR A 160 -5.96 6.08 -15.33
CA TYR A 160 -6.07 4.73 -14.79
C TYR A 160 -5.78 4.68 -13.29
N GLY A 161 -4.70 5.31 -12.82
CA GLY A 161 -4.37 5.39 -11.40
C GLY A 161 -5.48 6.06 -10.57
N GLN A 162 -6.11 7.10 -11.11
CA GLN A 162 -7.29 7.74 -10.50
C GLN A 162 -8.45 6.76 -10.38
N ALA A 163 -8.78 6.03 -11.45
CA ALA A 163 -9.87 5.04 -11.40
C ALA A 163 -9.61 3.94 -10.35
N VAL A 164 -8.35 3.56 -10.14
CA VAL A 164 -7.97 2.65 -9.05
C VAL A 164 -8.15 3.32 -7.69
N LEU A 165 -7.76 4.59 -7.55
CA LEU A 165 -7.92 5.37 -6.32
C LEU A 165 -9.38 5.46 -5.87
N ASP A 166 -10.26 5.72 -6.84
CA ASP A 166 -11.71 5.87 -6.65
C ASP A 166 -12.37 4.57 -6.18
N ILE A 167 -11.71 3.42 -6.38
CA ILE A 167 -12.14 2.12 -5.86
C ILE A 167 -11.55 1.88 -4.47
N ILE A 168 -10.22 2.01 -4.35
CA ILE A 168 -9.51 1.66 -3.12
C ILE A 168 -9.99 2.55 -1.97
N ARG A 169 -10.06 3.87 -2.13
CA ARG A 169 -10.37 4.79 -1.02
C ARG A 169 -11.70 4.49 -0.32
N PRO A 170 -12.86 4.52 -0.99
CA PRO A 170 -14.12 4.26 -0.31
C PRO A 170 -14.20 2.83 0.24
N ALA A 171 -13.65 1.83 -0.47
CA ALA A 171 -13.63 0.46 0.04
C ALA A 171 -12.73 0.33 1.28
N MET A 172 -11.57 0.99 1.29
CA MET A 172 -10.60 1.03 2.38
C MET A 172 -11.19 1.71 3.62
N GLU A 173 -11.95 2.79 3.44
CA GLU A 173 -12.73 3.44 4.51
C GLU A 173 -13.63 2.42 5.19
N MET A 174 -14.47 1.76 4.39
CA MET A 174 -15.44 0.79 4.89
C MET A 174 -14.76 -0.38 5.59
N THR A 175 -13.64 -0.88 5.05
CA THR A 175 -12.82 -1.90 5.71
C THR A 175 -12.31 -1.41 7.06
N ALA A 176 -11.73 -0.21 7.13
CA ALA A 176 -11.18 0.33 8.35
C ALA A 176 -12.25 0.57 9.42
N THR A 177 -13.43 1.05 9.03
CA THR A 177 -14.53 1.33 9.96
C THR A 177 -15.29 0.09 10.39
N SER A 178 -15.52 -0.86 9.49
CA SER A 178 -16.36 -2.03 9.75
C SER A 178 -15.59 -3.24 10.24
N PHE A 179 -14.30 -3.35 9.91
CA PHE A 179 -13.43 -4.47 10.30
C PHE A 179 -12.21 -3.99 11.12
N PRO A 180 -12.40 -3.19 12.19
CA PRO A 180 -11.30 -2.58 12.91
C PRO A 180 -10.35 -3.60 13.55
N ASN A 181 -10.86 -4.72 14.05
CA ASN A 181 -10.04 -5.78 14.66
C ASN A 181 -9.30 -6.54 13.56
N GLY A 182 -9.99 -6.85 12.45
CA GLY A 182 -9.40 -7.51 11.30
C GLY A 182 -8.25 -6.74 10.67
N VAL A 183 -8.39 -5.42 10.55
CA VAL A 183 -7.32 -4.50 10.09
C VAL A 183 -6.15 -4.49 11.09
N GLN A 184 -6.43 -4.39 12.38
CA GLN A 184 -5.40 -4.39 13.42
C GLN A 184 -4.61 -5.71 13.43
N ILE A 185 -5.30 -6.85 13.42
CA ILE A 185 -4.68 -8.18 13.40
C ILE A 185 -3.87 -8.35 12.10
N SER A 186 -4.39 -7.92 10.95
CA SER A 186 -3.65 -7.97 9.67
C SER A 186 -2.35 -7.16 9.74
N THR A 187 -2.40 -5.96 10.33
CA THR A 187 -1.23 -5.08 10.48
C THR A 187 -0.20 -5.68 11.44
N ILE A 188 -0.64 -6.17 12.61
CA ILE A 188 0.25 -6.83 13.59
C ILE A 188 0.88 -8.06 12.97
N ASN A 189 0.10 -8.91 12.29
CA ASN A 189 0.62 -10.10 11.65
C ASN A 189 1.64 -9.78 10.54
N HIS A 190 1.41 -8.73 9.75
CA HIS A 190 2.39 -8.22 8.79
C HIS A 190 3.71 -7.86 9.49
N ILE A 191 3.66 -7.07 10.55
CA ILE A 191 4.84 -6.67 11.33
C ILE A 191 5.56 -7.91 11.89
N MET A 192 4.82 -8.83 12.51
CA MET A 192 5.39 -10.03 13.13
C MET A 192 6.05 -10.96 12.10
N LYS A 193 5.50 -11.08 10.89
CA LYS A 193 6.10 -11.88 9.81
C LYS A 193 7.38 -11.27 9.25
N SER A 194 7.50 -9.94 9.30
CA SER A 194 8.70 -9.21 8.90
C SER A 194 9.76 -9.11 10.01
N ALA A 195 9.40 -9.43 11.25
CA ALA A 195 10.28 -9.26 12.40
C ALA A 195 11.35 -10.37 12.47
N PRO A 196 12.64 -10.01 12.59
CA PRO A 196 13.70 -10.99 12.81
C PRO A 196 13.70 -11.49 14.26
N ASN A 197 14.37 -12.63 14.48
CA ASN A 197 14.62 -13.22 15.80
C ASN A 197 15.53 -12.27 16.63
N GLY A 198 14.93 -11.28 17.29
CA GLY A 198 15.65 -10.21 17.98
C GLY A 198 14.86 -8.90 18.09
N GLY A 199 13.75 -8.78 17.34
CA GLY A 199 12.92 -7.58 17.32
C GLY A 199 13.46 -6.50 16.37
N ALA A 200 12.59 -5.56 16.01
CA ALA A 200 12.91 -4.43 15.15
C ALA A 200 12.01 -3.24 15.53
N GLY A 201 12.49 -2.02 15.29
CA GLY A 201 11.65 -0.84 15.35
C GLY A 201 10.55 -0.88 14.29
N THR A 202 9.49 -0.10 14.47
CA THR A 202 8.46 0.06 13.41
C THR A 202 8.37 1.52 13.00
N SER A 203 8.09 1.74 11.72
CA SER A 203 7.87 3.07 11.15
C SER A 203 6.62 3.07 10.29
N SER A 204 6.04 4.25 10.10
CA SER A 204 4.93 4.45 9.18
C SER A 204 5.27 5.58 8.21
N MET A 205 4.77 5.47 6.98
CA MET A 205 4.91 6.48 5.94
C MET A 205 3.51 7.01 5.53
N PRO A 206 3.35 8.33 5.31
CA PRO A 206 2.12 8.88 4.78
C PRO A 206 1.97 8.57 3.28
N THR A 207 1.46 7.37 2.97
CA THR A 207 1.12 6.94 1.59
C THR A 207 -0.18 7.56 1.09
N ILE A 208 -0.35 7.68 -0.24
CA ILE A 208 -1.57 8.22 -0.88
C ILE A 208 -2.84 7.45 -0.48
N VAL A 209 -2.71 6.13 -0.38
CA VAL A 209 -3.71 5.25 0.24
C VAL A 209 -3.10 4.78 1.55
N ASN A 210 -3.68 5.19 2.68
CA ASN A 210 -3.18 4.88 4.00
C ASN A 210 -4.30 4.32 4.89
N ILE A 211 -4.26 3.02 5.17
CA ILE A 211 -5.32 2.31 5.91
C ILE A 211 -5.41 2.75 7.38
N LEU A 212 -4.28 3.09 8.00
CA LEU A 212 -4.23 3.48 9.40
C LEU A 212 -4.92 4.84 9.62
N SER A 213 -4.76 5.77 8.68
CA SER A 213 -5.44 7.07 8.70
C SER A 213 -6.87 7.04 8.17
N ALA A 214 -7.30 5.95 7.54
CA ALA A 214 -8.60 5.86 6.86
C ALA A 214 -9.80 6.02 7.82
N LYS A 215 -9.61 5.77 9.12
CA LYS A 215 -10.65 5.96 10.15
C LYS A 215 -10.92 7.43 10.48
N GLU A 216 -9.92 8.29 10.33
CA GLU A 216 -9.97 9.67 10.79
C GLU A 216 -10.35 10.62 9.66
N ARG A 217 -9.73 10.44 8.48
CA ARG A 217 -10.04 11.21 7.28
C ARG A 217 -9.41 10.58 6.05
N ILE A 218 -10.23 10.23 5.06
CA ILE A 218 -9.72 9.92 3.71
C ILE A 218 -9.52 11.21 2.92
N SER A 219 -8.34 11.35 2.33
CA SER A 219 -8.03 12.43 1.40
C SER A 219 -9.02 12.42 0.23
N GLN A 220 -9.62 13.59 -0.05
CA GLN A 220 -10.49 13.81 -1.21
C GLN A 220 -9.72 14.34 -2.43
N LYS A 221 -8.40 14.48 -2.31
CA LYS A 221 -7.55 14.98 -3.40
C LYS A 221 -7.53 13.98 -4.55
N SER A 222 -7.66 14.46 -5.78
CA SER A 222 -7.34 13.67 -6.96
C SER A 222 -5.89 13.18 -6.96
N LEU A 223 -5.60 12.13 -7.71
CA LEU A 223 -4.26 11.58 -7.88
C LEU A 223 -3.28 12.65 -8.39
N ILE A 224 -3.72 13.57 -9.25
CA ILE A 224 -2.84 14.65 -9.72
C ILE A 224 -2.44 15.58 -8.57
N GLU A 225 -3.37 15.95 -7.70
CA GLU A 225 -3.08 16.78 -6.53
C GLU A 225 -2.17 16.07 -5.52
N GLU A 226 -2.35 14.76 -5.33
CA GLU A 226 -1.45 13.95 -4.51
C GLU A 226 -0.04 13.91 -5.08
N ILE A 227 0.07 13.70 -6.40
CA ILE A 227 1.36 13.68 -7.12
C ILE A 227 2.07 15.04 -7.05
N GLU A 228 1.35 16.15 -7.17
CA GLU A 228 1.94 17.49 -6.96
C GLU A 228 2.51 17.63 -5.55
N GLY A 229 1.83 17.09 -4.53
CA GLY A 229 2.34 17.03 -3.16
C GLY A 229 3.63 16.21 -3.03
N LEU A 230 3.77 15.12 -3.78
CA LEU A 230 4.99 14.31 -3.80
C LEU A 230 6.18 15.02 -4.44
N LYS A 231 5.96 15.96 -5.39
CA LYS A 231 7.05 16.74 -5.98
C LYS A 231 7.77 17.59 -4.95
N TRP A 232 7.05 18.13 -3.96
CA TRP A 232 7.66 18.86 -2.86
C TRP A 232 8.64 17.97 -2.09
N TRP A 233 8.19 16.78 -1.69
CA TRP A 233 9.04 15.79 -1.03
C TRP A 233 10.24 15.42 -1.92
N ARG A 234 10.01 15.16 -3.20
CA ARG A 234 11.10 14.88 -4.14
C ARG A 234 12.12 16.03 -4.21
N SER A 235 11.67 17.28 -4.31
CA SER A 235 12.55 18.45 -4.44
C SER A 235 13.36 18.80 -3.19
N LYS A 236 12.87 18.40 -2.01
CA LYS A 236 13.54 18.67 -0.73
C LYS A 236 14.66 17.68 -0.40
N TRP A 237 14.66 16.54 -1.08
CA TRP A 237 15.31 15.32 -0.63
C TRP A 237 16.01 14.54 -1.78
N ASN A 238 15.93 15.04 -3.02
CA ASN A 238 16.82 14.71 -4.14
C ASN A 238 17.89 15.80 -4.28
#